data_AF-Q67QX2-F1
#
_entry.id   AF-Q67QX2-F1
#
_cell.length_a   1.000
_cell.length_b   1.000
_cell.length_c   1.000
_cell.angle_alpha   90.00
_cell.angle_beta   90.00
_cell.angle_gamma   90.00
#
_symmetry.space_group_name_H-M   'P 1'
#
loop_
_entity.id
_entity.type
_entity.pdbx_description
1 polymer ?
#
loop_
_entity_poly.entity_id
_entity_poly.type
_entity_poly.pdbx_seq_one_letter_code
_entity_poly.pdbx_strand_id
1 'polypeptide(L)'
;MNGCRRAAIRWAGRRDFGRPGKSIGLEERGHHPAARAVAACRGGNPMLAFDLYRHWETDLRPFTVNALRRMTPEQLAWKPPGWHSSAFELAEHMALCEWVWIYRNALKVVPWEARWESGRFPDLDSLLQYWDEIHRVTVQWLKDTPISQLGRKLPMPYPDMPWATMDWVIYHVMEHEIHHRGQIFMLMRMQGIDPPEI
;
A
#
# COMPACT_ATOMS: atom_id res chain seq x y z
N MET A 1 -14.05 22.19 -26.96
CA MET A 1 -12.96 21.19 -27.00
C MET A 1 -11.91 21.62 -25.99
N ASN A 2 -12.02 21.16 -24.74
CA ASN A 2 -11.15 21.59 -23.64
C ASN A 2 -10.24 20.43 -23.23
N GLY A 3 -8.93 20.67 -23.36
CA GLY A 3 -7.86 19.73 -23.11
C GLY A 3 -7.69 19.42 -21.62
N CYS A 4 -7.65 18.12 -21.34
CA CYS A 4 -7.36 17.52 -20.06
C CYS A 4 -5.90 17.82 -19.65
N ARG A 5 -5.71 18.61 -18.59
CA ARG A 5 -4.38 18.89 -18.03
C ARG A 5 -3.96 17.73 -17.13
N ARG A 6 -2.83 17.12 -17.48
CA ARG A 6 -2.12 16.07 -16.72
C ARG A 6 -1.64 16.64 -15.38
N ALA A 7 -2.12 16.10 -14.26
CA ALA A 7 -1.49 16.27 -12.96
C ALA A 7 -0.47 15.14 -12.76
N ALA A 8 0.78 15.38 -13.16
CA ALA A 8 1.90 14.56 -12.73
C ALA A 8 2.29 15.03 -11.33
N ILE A 9 2.02 14.21 -10.32
CA ILE A 9 2.46 14.44 -8.94
C ILE A 9 3.99 14.34 -8.93
N ARG A 10 4.66 15.49 -8.81
CA ARG A 10 6.11 15.57 -8.55
C ARG A 10 6.33 15.35 -7.06
N TRP A 11 7.01 14.27 -6.69
CA TRP A 11 7.52 14.09 -5.33
C TRP A 11 8.84 14.85 -5.17
N ALA A 12 8.84 15.85 -4.30
CA ALA A 12 10.03 16.62 -3.93
C ALA A 12 10.74 15.93 -2.76
N GLY A 13 11.80 15.20 -3.05
CA GLY A 13 12.60 14.51 -2.04
C GLY A 13 13.99 14.16 -2.56
N ARG A 14 14.76 15.17 -2.98
CA ARG A 14 16.20 15.00 -3.22
C ARG A 14 16.88 14.74 -1.87
N ARG A 15 17.33 13.51 -1.66
CA ARG A 15 18.43 13.22 -0.75
C ARG A 15 19.62 12.80 -1.61
N ASP A 16 20.64 13.63 -1.60
CA ASP A 16 21.95 13.37 -2.19
C ASP A 16 22.55 12.13 -1.53
N PHE A 17 22.57 11.02 -2.28
CA PHE A 17 23.44 9.90 -1.94
C PHE A 17 24.84 10.20 -2.49
N GLY A 18 25.75 10.46 -1.56
CA GLY A 18 27.16 10.74 -1.83
C GLY A 18 27.83 9.66 -2.67
N ARG A 19 28.73 10.10 -3.55
CA ARG A 19 29.62 9.26 -4.36
C ARG A 19 30.41 8.27 -3.49
N PRO A 20 30.52 6.99 -3.89
CA PRO A 20 31.49 6.09 -3.26
C PRO A 20 32.90 6.36 -3.81
N GLY A 21 33.81 6.73 -2.90
CA GLY A 21 35.24 6.84 -3.13
C GLY A 21 35.90 5.46 -3.19
N LYS A 22 36.74 5.31 -4.22
CA LYS A 22 37.84 4.38 -4.50
C LYS A 22 38.08 3.19 -3.56
N SER A 23 38.12 2.03 -4.20
CA SER A 23 38.70 0.73 -3.80
C SER A 23 40.13 0.81 -3.30
N ILE A 24 40.41 0.12 -2.20
CA ILE A 24 41.73 -0.39 -1.83
C ILE A 24 41.54 -1.82 -1.35
N GLY A 25 42.15 -2.75 -2.07
CA GLY A 25 42.13 -4.18 -1.77
C GLY A 25 43.20 -4.54 -0.76
N LEU A 26 42.90 -5.57 0.04
CA LEU A 26 43.87 -6.37 0.77
C LEU A 26 43.34 -7.82 0.77
N GLU A 27 44.04 -8.68 0.03
CA GLU A 27 44.02 -10.13 0.20
C GLU A 27 44.49 -10.47 1.62
N GLU A 28 43.80 -11.36 2.33
CA GLU A 28 44.46 -12.35 3.19
C GLU A 28 43.72 -13.69 3.15
N ARG A 29 44.49 -14.73 2.82
CA ARG A 29 44.11 -16.14 2.87
C ARG A 29 44.27 -16.66 4.28
N GLY A 30 43.22 -17.25 4.84
CA GLY A 30 43.28 -18.03 6.07
C GLY A 30 42.32 -19.20 6.03
N HIS A 31 42.86 -20.42 5.92
CA HIS A 31 42.15 -21.67 6.13
C HIS A 31 41.80 -21.83 7.61
N HIS A 32 40.51 -21.99 7.94
CA HIS A 32 40.09 -22.58 9.21
C HIS A 32 38.97 -23.60 8.96
N PRO A 33 39.17 -24.90 9.25
CA PRO A 33 38.14 -25.90 9.14
C PRO A 33 37.45 -26.06 10.50
N ALA A 34 36.27 -25.46 10.68
CA ALA A 34 35.29 -25.88 11.69
C ALA A 34 34.03 -24.99 11.62
N ALA A 35 33.03 -25.43 10.88
CA ALA A 35 31.64 -25.12 11.22
C ALA A 35 30.82 -26.38 10.94
N ARG A 36 30.73 -27.20 11.98
CA ARG A 36 29.79 -28.31 12.10
C ARG A 36 28.37 -27.85 11.76
N ALA A 37 27.61 -28.78 11.21
CA ALA A 37 26.21 -28.70 10.84
C ALA A 37 25.36 -27.84 11.80
N VAL A 38 24.61 -26.89 11.24
CA VAL A 38 23.37 -26.41 11.86
C VAL A 38 22.24 -27.28 11.33
N ALA A 39 22.06 -28.44 11.97
CA ALA A 39 20.87 -29.24 11.80
C ALA A 39 19.78 -28.77 12.79
N ALA A 40 18.73 -28.20 12.21
CA ALA A 40 17.31 -28.22 12.63
C ALA A 40 16.89 -27.78 14.04
N CYS A 41 16.15 -26.67 14.08
CA CYS A 41 14.83 -26.64 14.72
C CYS A 41 13.77 -26.63 13.60
N ARG A 42 13.40 -27.81 13.08
CA ARG A 42 12.28 -27.96 12.15
C ARG A 42 11.05 -28.39 12.94
N GLY A 43 10.11 -27.46 13.15
CA GLY A 43 8.88 -27.77 13.87
C GLY A 43 7.86 -26.63 14.05
N GLY A 44 8.15 -25.41 13.58
CA GLY A 44 7.15 -24.35 13.51
C GLY A 44 6.65 -24.20 12.06
N ASN A 45 5.35 -23.98 11.87
CA ASN A 45 4.86 -23.48 10.59
C ASN A 45 5.65 -22.21 10.24
N PRO A 46 6.13 -22.04 8.99
CA PRO A 46 6.83 -20.84 8.60
C PRO A 46 5.90 -19.64 8.82
N MET A 47 6.37 -18.61 9.53
CA MET A 47 5.61 -17.37 9.65
C MET A 47 5.33 -16.80 8.26
N LEU A 48 4.10 -16.36 8.07
CA LEU A 48 3.59 -15.81 6.83
C LEU A 48 3.63 -14.29 6.89
N ALA A 49 3.68 -13.64 5.74
CA ALA A 49 3.54 -12.19 5.63
C ALA A 49 2.24 -11.72 6.29
N PHE A 50 1.18 -12.51 6.20
CA PHE A 50 -0.07 -12.25 6.91
C PHE A 50 0.13 -12.09 8.41
N ASP A 51 0.99 -12.88 9.07
CA ASP A 51 1.19 -12.76 10.53
C ASP A 51 1.78 -11.40 10.92
N LEU A 52 2.60 -10.80 10.04
CA LEU A 52 3.19 -9.47 10.24
C LEU A 52 2.21 -8.33 9.92
N TYR A 53 1.41 -8.50 8.86
CA TYR A 53 0.52 -7.45 8.35
C TYR A 53 -0.97 -7.67 8.70
N ARG A 54 -1.29 -8.64 9.57
CA ARG A 54 -2.69 -9.02 9.90
C ARG A 54 -3.56 -7.86 10.34
N HIS A 55 -2.97 -6.86 10.98
CA HIS A 55 -3.68 -5.67 11.47
C HIS A 55 -4.24 -4.81 10.33
N TRP A 56 -3.76 -4.98 9.10
CA TRP A 56 -4.39 -4.38 7.93
C TRP A 56 -5.84 -4.89 7.78
N GLU A 57 -6.01 -6.21 7.85
CA GLU A 57 -7.31 -6.89 7.75
C GLU A 57 -8.12 -6.78 9.05
N THR A 58 -7.49 -6.98 10.21
CA THR A 58 -8.24 -7.09 11.48
C THR A 58 -8.65 -5.76 12.09
N ASP A 59 -7.93 -4.68 11.79
CA ASP A 59 -8.08 -3.40 12.46
C ASP A 59 -8.22 -2.25 11.46
N LEU A 60 -7.18 -2.00 10.65
CA LEU A 60 -7.09 -0.84 9.77
C LEU A 60 -8.28 -0.74 8.80
N ARG A 61 -8.50 -1.78 7.99
CA ARG A 61 -9.56 -1.80 6.98
C ARG A 61 -10.95 -1.69 7.62
N PRO A 62 -11.31 -2.49 8.66
CA PRO A 62 -12.57 -2.33 9.37
C PRO A 62 -12.80 -0.92 9.93
N PHE A 63 -11.80 -0.27 10.51
CA PHE A 63 -11.94 1.10 11.02
C PHE A 63 -12.16 2.11 9.89
N THR A 64 -11.43 1.98 8.77
CA THR A 64 -11.64 2.83 7.58
C THR A 64 -13.07 2.67 7.06
N VAL A 65 -13.54 1.44 6.90
CA VAL A 65 -14.89 1.13 6.41
C VAL A 65 -15.96 1.65 7.38
N ASN A 66 -15.77 1.46 8.70
CA ASN A 66 -16.71 1.94 9.71
C ASN A 66 -16.86 3.47 9.65
N ALA A 67 -15.75 4.19 9.54
CA ALA A 67 -15.77 5.65 9.41
C ALA A 67 -16.54 6.11 8.16
N LEU A 68 -16.30 5.47 7.01
CA LEU A 68 -17.02 5.78 5.78
C LEU A 68 -18.52 5.52 5.91
N ARG A 69 -18.93 4.40 6.52
CA ARG A 69 -20.34 4.03 6.72
C ARG A 69 -21.10 4.92 7.69
N ARG A 70 -20.42 5.77 8.47
CA ARG A 70 -21.08 6.76 9.37
C ARG A 70 -21.54 8.03 8.66
N MET A 71 -21.14 8.22 7.40
CA MET A 71 -21.46 9.42 6.63
C MET A 71 -22.57 9.14 5.60
N THR A 72 -23.48 10.08 5.40
CA THR A 72 -24.45 10.05 4.29
C THR A 72 -23.74 10.30 2.95
N PRO A 73 -24.38 10.02 1.80
CA PRO A 73 -23.81 10.37 0.49
C PRO A 73 -23.39 11.84 0.37
N GLU A 74 -24.18 12.76 0.90
CA GLU A 74 -23.87 14.20 0.89
C GLU A 74 -22.63 14.51 1.73
N GLN A 75 -22.50 13.88 2.91
CA GLN A 75 -21.35 14.05 3.80
C GLN A 75 -20.07 13.42 3.23
N LEU A 76 -20.20 12.30 2.52
CA LEU A 76 -19.10 11.65 1.79
C LEU A 76 -18.61 12.50 0.61
N ALA A 77 -19.52 13.21 -0.06
CA ALA A 77 -19.22 14.09 -1.18
C ALA A 77 -18.77 15.50 -0.73
N TRP A 78 -19.06 15.90 0.50
CA TRP A 78 -18.75 17.23 1.02
C TRP A 78 -17.24 17.50 1.07
N LYS A 79 -16.88 18.77 0.81
CA LYS A 79 -15.51 19.28 0.91
C LYS A 79 -15.53 20.68 1.55
N PRO A 80 -14.62 20.97 2.48
CA PRO A 80 -14.42 22.34 2.95
C PRO A 80 -13.81 23.20 1.83
N PRO A 81 -14.03 24.53 1.84
CA PRO A 81 -13.38 25.43 0.89
C PRO A 81 -11.85 25.28 0.89
N GLY A 82 -11.27 25.15 -0.30
CA GLY A 82 -9.82 24.98 -0.49
C GLY A 82 -9.29 23.56 -0.31
N TRP A 83 -10.14 22.58 0.02
CA TRP A 83 -9.74 21.18 0.17
C TRP A 83 -9.75 20.43 -1.17
N HIS A 84 -8.81 19.50 -1.35
CA HIS A 84 -8.62 18.81 -2.63
C HIS A 84 -9.58 17.63 -2.84
N SER A 85 -9.83 16.84 -1.78
CA SER A 85 -10.58 15.60 -1.90
C SER A 85 -11.66 15.46 -0.84
N SER A 86 -12.83 14.92 -1.22
CA SER A 86 -13.86 14.52 -0.27
C SER A 86 -13.51 13.18 0.39
N ALA A 87 -14.28 12.76 1.40
CA ALA A 87 -14.08 11.46 2.02
C ALA A 87 -14.28 10.31 1.01
N PHE A 88 -15.24 10.45 0.09
CA PHE A 88 -15.48 9.49 -0.98
C PHE A 88 -14.28 9.36 -1.94
N GLU A 89 -13.75 10.50 -2.41
CA GLU A 89 -12.60 10.51 -3.32
C GLU A 89 -11.33 9.99 -2.64
N LEU A 90 -11.16 10.26 -1.34
CA LEU A 90 -10.07 9.67 -0.56
C LEU A 90 -10.23 8.14 -0.44
N ALA A 91 -11.44 7.64 -0.24
CA ALA A 91 -11.71 6.20 -0.24
C ALA A 91 -11.41 5.56 -1.60
N GLU A 92 -11.84 6.19 -2.70
CA GLU A 92 -11.54 5.74 -4.05
C GLU A 92 -10.02 5.74 -4.31
N HIS A 93 -9.31 6.77 -3.85
CA HIS A 93 -7.85 6.87 -3.98
C HIS A 93 -7.11 5.80 -3.18
N MET A 94 -7.58 5.42 -1.99
CA MET A 94 -7.04 4.29 -1.23
C MET A 94 -7.24 2.96 -1.97
N ALA A 95 -8.44 2.71 -2.53
CA ALA A 95 -8.71 1.53 -3.35
C ALA A 95 -7.83 1.49 -4.61
N LEU A 96 -7.67 2.63 -5.29
CA LEU A 96 -6.75 2.80 -6.42
C LEU A 96 -5.30 2.46 -6.02
N CYS A 97 -4.84 2.90 -4.84
CA CYS A 97 -3.48 2.66 -4.39
C CYS A 97 -3.20 1.15 -4.25
N GLU A 98 -4.08 0.42 -3.57
CA GLU A 98 -3.99 -1.03 -3.45
C GLU A 98 -4.08 -1.74 -4.81
N TRP A 99 -5.01 -1.29 -5.66
CA TRP A 99 -5.17 -1.82 -7.01
C TRP A 99 -3.90 -1.63 -7.86
N VAL A 100 -3.29 -0.45 -7.82
CA VAL A 100 -2.07 -0.17 -8.60
C VAL A 100 -0.90 -0.99 -8.08
N TRP A 101 -0.59 -0.87 -6.79
CA TRP A 101 0.67 -1.36 -6.25
C TRP A 101 0.66 -2.87 -6.04
N ILE A 102 -0.46 -3.44 -5.61
CA ILE A 102 -0.56 -4.86 -5.30
C ILE A 102 -1.24 -5.60 -6.45
N TYR A 103 -2.50 -5.27 -6.74
CA TYR A 103 -3.33 -6.04 -7.67
C TYR A 103 -2.74 -6.06 -9.09
N ARG A 104 -2.31 -4.92 -9.61
CA ARG A 104 -1.67 -4.79 -10.93
C ARG A 104 -0.17 -5.05 -10.89
N ASN A 105 0.60 -4.39 -10.02
CA ASN A 105 2.06 -4.43 -10.15
C ASN A 105 2.67 -5.69 -9.52
N ALA A 106 2.35 -5.95 -8.25
CA ALA A 106 2.93 -7.09 -7.52
C ALA A 106 2.38 -8.43 -8.02
N LEU A 107 1.04 -8.51 -8.19
CA LEU A 107 0.31 -9.73 -8.50
C LEU A 107 0.01 -9.90 -9.98
N LYS A 108 0.05 -8.83 -10.78
CA LYS A 108 -0.22 -8.87 -12.22
C LYS A 108 -1.57 -9.50 -12.57
N VAL A 109 -2.58 -9.27 -11.72
CA VAL A 109 -3.95 -9.77 -11.94
C VAL A 109 -4.57 -9.13 -13.19
N VAL A 110 -4.12 -7.92 -13.54
CA VAL A 110 -4.48 -7.20 -14.76
C VAL A 110 -3.22 -6.75 -15.52
N PRO A 111 -3.33 -6.50 -16.85
CA PRO A 111 -2.22 -6.00 -17.65
C PRO A 111 -1.64 -4.68 -17.12
N TRP A 112 -0.38 -4.42 -17.42
CA TRP A 112 0.30 -3.19 -17.01
C TRP A 112 -0.35 -1.94 -17.59
N GLU A 113 -0.90 -2.05 -18.79
CA GLU A 113 -1.58 -1.00 -19.54
C GLU A 113 -2.94 -0.65 -18.92
N ALA A 114 -3.52 -1.54 -18.11
CA ALA A 114 -4.78 -1.29 -17.43
C ALA A 114 -4.69 0.01 -16.63
N ARG A 115 -5.76 0.81 -16.69
CA ARG A 115 -5.88 2.09 -15.99
C ARG A 115 -7.08 2.03 -15.07
N TRP A 116 -6.94 2.66 -13.92
CA TRP A 116 -8.07 2.96 -13.07
C TRP A 116 -8.89 4.10 -13.69
N GLU A 117 -10.20 3.93 -13.71
CA GLU A 117 -11.14 4.96 -14.16
C GLU A 117 -11.73 5.64 -12.92
N SER A 118 -11.28 6.87 -12.65
CA SER A 118 -11.78 7.63 -11.51
C SER A 118 -13.26 8.01 -11.68
N GLY A 119 -14.02 7.97 -10.58
CA GLY A 119 -15.43 8.35 -10.58
C GLY A 119 -16.38 7.32 -11.20
N ARG A 120 -15.93 6.07 -11.37
CA ARG A 120 -16.75 4.98 -11.93
C ARG A 120 -17.75 4.37 -10.93
N PHE A 121 -17.61 4.68 -9.65
CA PHE A 121 -18.48 4.14 -8.60
C PHE A 121 -19.63 5.11 -8.32
N PRO A 122 -20.90 4.69 -8.51
CA PRO A 122 -22.04 5.55 -8.25
C PRO A 122 -22.27 5.84 -6.77
N ASP A 123 -21.77 4.99 -5.87
CA ASP A 123 -22.02 5.07 -4.43
C ASP A 123 -20.94 4.37 -3.60
N LEU A 124 -21.06 4.45 -2.27
CA LEU A 124 -20.09 3.86 -1.35
C LEU A 124 -20.10 2.33 -1.40
N ASP A 125 -21.26 1.71 -1.55
CA ASP A 125 -21.35 0.24 -1.53
C ASP A 125 -20.69 -0.39 -2.75
N SER A 126 -20.87 0.18 -3.95
CA SER A 126 -20.19 -0.27 -5.16
C SER A 126 -18.66 -0.09 -5.09
N LEU A 127 -18.18 1.01 -4.49
CA LEU A 127 -16.76 1.20 -4.22
C LEU A 127 -16.23 0.16 -3.22
N LEU A 128 -16.91 0.00 -2.08
CA LEU A 128 -16.48 -0.92 -1.02
C LEU A 128 -16.51 -2.38 -1.48
N GLN A 129 -17.50 -2.78 -2.28
CA GLN A 129 -17.57 -4.12 -2.85
C GLN A 129 -16.34 -4.40 -3.72
N TYR A 130 -15.99 -3.48 -4.63
CA TYR A 130 -14.83 -3.67 -5.49
C TYR A 130 -13.51 -3.60 -4.71
N TRP A 131 -13.43 -2.72 -3.71
CA TRP A 131 -12.25 -2.64 -2.87
C TRP A 131 -12.06 -3.91 -2.02
N ASP A 132 -13.15 -4.51 -1.53
CA ASP A 132 -13.12 -5.81 -0.85
C ASP A 132 -12.63 -6.94 -1.77
N GLU A 133 -13.04 -6.96 -3.04
CA GLU A 133 -12.53 -7.92 -4.03
C GLU A 133 -11.02 -7.83 -4.20
N ILE A 134 -10.48 -6.62 -4.34
CA ILE A 134 -9.03 -6.38 -4.39
C ILE A 134 -8.38 -6.86 -3.09
N HIS A 135 -8.96 -6.51 -1.95
CA HIS A 135 -8.36 -6.77 -0.65
C HIS A 135 -8.30 -8.26 -0.33
N ARG A 136 -9.34 -9.03 -0.67
CA ARG A 136 -9.32 -10.49 -0.53
C ARG A 136 -8.15 -11.12 -1.29
N VAL A 137 -7.84 -10.62 -2.48
CA VAL A 137 -6.68 -11.08 -3.25
C VAL A 137 -5.37 -10.67 -2.57
N THR A 138 -5.26 -9.45 -2.04
CA THR A 138 -4.11 -9.00 -1.24
C THR A 138 -3.91 -9.90 -0.01
N VAL A 139 -4.95 -10.14 0.78
CA VAL A 139 -4.91 -10.96 2.00
C VAL A 139 -4.52 -12.39 1.68
N GLN A 140 -5.06 -12.97 0.61
CA GLN A 140 -4.68 -14.32 0.18
C GLN A 140 -3.20 -14.38 -0.21
N TRP A 141 -2.70 -13.39 -0.94
CA TRP A 141 -1.27 -13.28 -1.26
C TRP A 141 -0.39 -13.21 -0.02
N LEU A 142 -0.81 -12.48 1.03
CA LEU A 142 -0.09 -12.42 2.30
C LEU A 142 -0.11 -13.77 3.04
N LYS A 143 -1.22 -14.52 2.97
CA LYS A 143 -1.36 -15.86 3.56
C LYS A 143 -0.54 -16.93 2.81
N ASP A 144 -0.28 -16.71 1.53
CA ASP A 144 0.52 -17.64 0.73
C ASP A 144 2.02 -17.30 0.70
N THR A 145 2.43 -16.18 1.31
CA THR A 145 3.81 -15.71 1.26
C THR A 145 4.54 -15.91 2.59
N PRO A 146 5.60 -16.74 2.65
CA PRO A 146 6.49 -16.81 3.80
C PRO A 146 7.23 -15.48 4.03
N ILE A 147 7.46 -15.10 5.29
CA ILE A 147 8.19 -13.85 5.64
C ILE A 147 9.56 -13.76 4.95
N SER A 148 10.24 -14.89 4.75
CA SER A 148 11.54 -14.94 4.06
C SER A 148 11.51 -14.40 2.62
N GLN A 149 10.33 -14.29 2.00
CA GLN A 149 10.16 -13.72 0.66
C GLN A 149 9.89 -12.21 0.66
N LEU A 150 9.67 -11.57 1.81
CA LEU A 150 9.33 -10.14 1.86
C LEU A 150 10.42 -9.22 1.30
N GLY A 151 11.69 -9.64 1.35
CA GLY A 151 12.81 -8.92 0.72
C GLY A 151 12.88 -9.07 -0.81
N ARG A 152 12.00 -9.86 -1.43
CA ARG A 152 11.99 -10.08 -2.89
C ARG A 152 11.71 -8.76 -3.61
N LYS A 153 12.51 -8.47 -4.64
CA LYS A 153 12.28 -7.33 -5.54
C LYS A 153 11.14 -7.65 -6.51
N LEU A 154 10.13 -6.80 -6.52
CA LEU A 154 9.04 -6.79 -7.47
C LEU A 154 9.40 -5.81 -8.59
N PRO A 155 9.32 -6.23 -9.87
CA PRO A 155 9.58 -5.33 -10.98
C PRO A 155 8.54 -4.22 -10.99
N MET A 156 9.02 -2.99 -11.05
CA MET A 156 8.19 -1.80 -11.11
C MET A 156 8.29 -1.18 -12.50
N PRO A 157 7.20 -0.61 -12.99
CA PRO A 157 7.04 -0.14 -14.35
C PRO A 157 7.47 1.33 -14.54
N TYR A 158 8.16 1.88 -13.55
CA TYR A 158 8.53 3.29 -13.50
C TYR A 158 10.03 3.40 -13.79
N PRO A 159 10.45 4.23 -14.77
CA PRO A 159 11.87 4.35 -15.13
C PRO A 159 12.78 4.71 -13.93
N ASP A 160 12.31 5.61 -13.07
CA ASP A 160 13.07 6.09 -11.90
C ASP A 160 12.96 5.16 -10.68
N MET A 161 12.05 4.18 -10.72
CA MET A 161 11.86 3.17 -9.68
C MET A 161 11.57 1.82 -10.37
N PRO A 162 12.60 1.16 -10.93
CA PRO A 162 12.42 -0.06 -11.74
C PRO A 162 12.12 -1.30 -10.90
N TRP A 163 12.25 -1.21 -9.58
CA TRP A 163 11.83 -2.25 -8.65
C TRP A 163 11.51 -1.66 -7.27
N ALA A 164 10.72 -2.40 -6.50
CA ALA A 164 10.45 -2.17 -5.09
C ALA A 164 10.50 -3.51 -4.36
N THR A 165 10.92 -3.56 -3.11
CA THR A 165 10.81 -4.80 -2.33
C THR A 165 9.36 -5.05 -1.94
N MET A 166 9.00 -6.32 -1.74
CA MET A 166 7.64 -6.71 -1.40
C MET A 166 7.18 -6.11 -0.06
N ASP A 167 8.04 -6.11 0.96
CA ASP A 167 7.79 -5.43 2.24
C ASP A 167 7.47 -3.93 2.06
N TRP A 168 8.26 -3.23 1.23
CA TRP A 168 8.06 -1.81 0.96
C TRP A 168 6.72 -1.57 0.28
N VAL A 169 6.35 -2.40 -0.70
CA VAL A 169 5.06 -2.27 -1.40
C VAL A 169 3.89 -2.45 -0.43
N ILE A 170 3.91 -3.50 0.39
CA ILE A 170 2.84 -3.77 1.36
C ILE A 170 2.74 -2.63 2.37
N TYR A 171 3.88 -2.25 2.96
CA TYR A 171 3.93 -1.19 3.96
C TYR A 171 3.50 0.17 3.38
N HIS A 172 3.91 0.49 2.15
CA HIS A 172 3.54 1.73 1.47
C HIS A 172 2.02 1.85 1.30
N VAL A 173 1.34 0.80 0.82
CA VAL A 173 -0.11 0.84 0.62
C VAL A 173 -0.85 0.94 1.96
N MET A 174 -0.41 0.17 2.96
CA MET A 174 -1.01 0.18 4.30
C MET A 174 -0.84 1.54 5.00
N GLU A 175 0.36 2.13 4.94
CA GLU A 175 0.63 3.48 5.49
C GLU A 175 -0.18 4.55 4.76
N HIS A 176 -0.32 4.43 3.44
CA HIS A 176 -1.12 5.33 2.63
C HIS A 176 -2.62 5.26 3.00
N GLU A 177 -3.15 4.08 3.35
CA GLU A 177 -4.50 3.95 3.90
C GLU A 177 -4.62 4.62 5.28
N ILE A 178 -3.65 4.41 6.18
CA ILE A 178 -3.60 5.07 7.50
C ILE A 178 -3.59 6.60 7.34
N HIS A 179 -2.77 7.12 6.43
CA HIS A 179 -2.63 8.54 6.15
C HIS A 179 -3.97 9.17 5.72
N HIS A 180 -4.63 8.59 4.72
CA HIS A 180 -5.89 9.11 4.20
C HIS A 180 -7.08 8.85 5.14
N ARG A 181 -7.06 7.78 5.93
CA ARG A 181 -8.02 7.61 7.03
C ARG A 181 -7.95 8.75 8.03
N GLY A 182 -6.75 9.22 8.38
CA GLY A 182 -6.57 10.42 9.21
C GLY A 182 -7.21 11.67 8.61
N GLN A 183 -7.10 11.85 7.30
CA GLN A 183 -7.78 12.95 6.59
C GLN A 183 -9.31 12.79 6.59
N ILE A 184 -9.82 11.57 6.41
CA ILE A 184 -11.26 11.27 6.52
C ILE A 184 -11.77 11.61 7.92
N PHE A 185 -11.04 11.26 8.98
CA PHE A 185 -11.46 11.55 10.35
C PHE A 185 -11.51 13.05 10.63
N MET A 186 -10.59 13.82 10.04
CA MET A 186 -10.64 15.28 10.10
C MET A 186 -11.88 15.83 9.37
N LEU A 187 -12.20 15.31 8.17
CA LEU A 187 -13.40 15.69 7.42
C LEU A 187 -14.70 15.34 8.18
N MET A 188 -14.74 14.21 8.89
CA MET A 188 -15.84 13.84 9.76
C MET A 188 -16.03 14.88 10.87
N ARG A 189 -14.94 15.23 11.57
CA ARG A 189 -14.99 16.20 12.67
C ARG A 189 -15.38 17.61 12.22
N MET A 190 -14.96 18.05 11.04
CA MET A 190 -15.39 19.33 10.45
C MET A 190 -16.90 19.38 10.17
N GLN A 191 -17.54 18.22 9.99
CA GLN A 191 -18.99 18.07 9.80
C GLN A 191 -19.73 17.78 11.12
N GLY A 192 -19.04 17.78 12.26
CA GLY A 192 -19.61 17.43 13.57
C GLY A 192 -19.90 15.94 13.76
N ILE A 193 -19.27 15.07 12.97
CA ILE A 193 -19.42 13.61 13.03
C ILE A 193 -18.24 13.03 13.83
N ASP A 194 -18.54 12.14 14.79
CA ASP A 194 -17.50 11.47 15.53
C ASP A 194 -16.93 10.25 14.78
N PRO A 195 -15.59 10.22 14.56
CA PRO A 195 -14.93 9.06 14.00
C PRO A 195 -15.00 7.87 14.96
N PRO A 196 -14.83 6.64 14.45
CA PRO A 196 -14.68 5.47 15.30
C PRO A 196 -13.49 5.62 16.25
N GLU A 197 -13.62 5.07 17.46
CA GLU A 197 -12.47 4.88 18.35
C GLU A 197 -11.55 3.79 17.77
N ILE A 198 -10.23 4.01 17.87
CA ILE A 198 -9.17 3.10 17.40
C ILE A 198 -8.45 2.53 18.62
#